data_AF-A0A522MGZ5-F1
#
_entry.id   AF-A0A522MGZ5-F1
#
_cell.length_a   1.000
_cell.length_b   1.000
_cell.length_c   1.000
_cell.angle_alpha   90.00
_cell.angle_beta   90.00
_cell.angle_gamma   90.00
#
_symmetry.space_group_name_H-M   'P 1'
#
loop_
_entity.id
_entity.type
_entity.pdbx_description
1 polymer ?
#
loop_
_entity_poly.entity_id
_entity_poly.type
_entity_poly.pdbx_seq_one_letter_code
_entity_poly.pdbx_strand_id
1 'polypeptide(L)'
;MRRASDRTQGSATVGRRLTRKQIKKDEFISLVDRAVQWTGENWRQALIGLGAVLAVALVWWGVTAYLGSRTDAASQAISTALEAYNAPVGSAAPADAKVRFATDAERLAAAEKAFKSVRSRYRFTPQAKVAELFLAHIAADRGDIPEAIRRLGEIASSRSSDPVVRLAMLDLIRLRVDRGEGMQLVSELEAMAAGKDPRLPRDVALFHLAQIWQHEGKPEEAAKLYRKLVEGFPDSPYREEAQQRLASAL
;
A
#
# COMPACT_ATOMS: atom_id res chain seq x y z
N MET A 1 -46.23 -36.33 -76.99
CA MET A 1 -45.94 -37.60 -76.30
C MET A 1 -44.76 -37.40 -75.35
N ARG A 2 -44.95 -37.80 -74.08
CA ARG A 2 -44.00 -38.29 -73.05
C ARG A 2 -42.78 -37.44 -72.59
N ARG A 3 -42.97 -36.91 -71.37
CA ARG A 3 -42.08 -36.69 -70.20
C ARG A 3 -40.62 -37.20 -70.25
N ALA A 4 -39.71 -36.37 -69.73
CA ALA A 4 -38.89 -36.62 -68.51
C ALA A 4 -38.18 -35.30 -68.13
N SER A 5 -38.70 -34.55 -67.15
CA SER A 5 -38.10 -34.34 -65.83
C SER A 5 -36.57 -34.13 -65.82
N ASP A 6 -36.14 -32.90 -65.60
CA ASP A 6 -35.03 -32.70 -64.67
C ASP A 6 -35.28 -31.48 -63.78
N ARG A 7 -34.97 -31.68 -62.51
CA ARG A 7 -35.24 -30.80 -61.37
C ARG A 7 -33.86 -30.46 -60.80
N THR A 8 -33.77 -29.36 -60.04
CA THR A 8 -32.65 -28.96 -59.16
C THR A 8 -31.52 -28.18 -59.85
N GLN A 9 -30.92 -27.16 -59.27
CA GLN A 9 -31.09 -26.47 -57.99
C GLN A 9 -30.32 -25.15 -58.11
N GLY A 10 -30.80 -24.08 -57.45
CA GLY A 10 -30.06 -22.84 -57.32
C GLY A 10 -28.71 -23.09 -56.64
N SER A 11 -27.64 -22.64 -57.27
CA SER A 11 -26.32 -22.55 -56.66
C SER A 11 -26.36 -21.48 -55.56
N ALA A 12 -26.76 -21.90 -54.36
CA ALA A 12 -26.53 -21.13 -53.16
C ALA A 12 -25.02 -21.01 -52.96
N THR A 13 -24.48 -19.79 -53.08
CA THR A 13 -23.15 -19.42 -52.63
C THR A 13 -23.08 -19.68 -51.13
N VAL A 14 -22.62 -20.87 -50.74
CA VAL A 14 -22.31 -21.18 -49.34
C VAL A 14 -21.09 -20.35 -48.98
N GLY A 15 -21.33 -19.16 -48.41
CA GLY A 15 -20.31 -18.39 -47.73
C GLY A 15 -19.71 -19.26 -46.62
N ARG A 16 -18.51 -19.78 -46.86
CA ARG A 16 -17.80 -20.66 -45.93
C ARG A 16 -17.53 -19.86 -44.65
N ARG A 17 -18.37 -20.05 -43.63
CA ARG A 17 -18.18 -19.42 -42.31
C ARG A 17 -16.98 -20.10 -41.64
N LEU A 18 -15.83 -19.44 -41.70
CA LEU A 18 -14.62 -19.87 -41.02
C LEU A 18 -14.88 -19.91 -39.51
N THR A 19 -14.67 -21.07 -38.89
CA THR A 19 -14.80 -21.22 -37.44
C THR A 19 -13.73 -20.38 -36.73
N ARG A 20 -14.04 -19.76 -35.57
CA ARG A 20 -13.12 -18.89 -34.79
C ARG A 20 -11.70 -19.47 -34.59
N LYS A 21 -11.57 -20.80 -34.54
CA LYS A 21 -10.28 -21.50 -34.42
C LYS A 21 -9.42 -21.44 -35.69
N GLN A 22 -10.04 -21.42 -36.87
CA GLN A 22 -9.35 -21.35 -38.16
C GLN A 22 -8.83 -19.94 -38.43
N ILE A 23 -9.63 -18.92 -38.10
CA ILE A 23 -9.21 -17.51 -38.21
C ILE A 23 -7.96 -17.25 -37.36
N LYS A 24 -7.93 -17.75 -36.11
CA LYS A 24 -6.74 -17.62 -35.24
C LYS A 24 -5.51 -18.38 -35.75
N LYS A 25 -5.71 -19.53 -36.43
CA LYS A 25 -4.60 -20.29 -37.02
C LYS A 25 -4.03 -19.59 -38.24
N ASP A 26 -4.88 -19.10 -39.14
CA ASP A 26 -4.44 -18.37 -40.34
C ASP A 26 -3.75 -17.05 -39.96
N GLU A 27 -4.26 -16.35 -38.95
CA GLU A 27 -3.63 -15.14 -38.41
C GLU A 27 -2.24 -15.46 -37.84
N PHE A 28 -2.10 -16.53 -37.06
CA PHE A 28 -0.79 -16.98 -36.56
C PHE A 28 0.17 -17.40 -37.68
N ILE A 29 -0.29 -18.20 -38.64
CA ILE A 29 0.53 -18.64 -39.78
C ILE A 29 1.00 -17.42 -40.58
N SER A 30 0.12 -16.46 -40.83
CA SER A 30 0.47 -15.23 -41.56
C SER A 30 1.44 -14.34 -40.78
N LEU A 31 1.35 -14.29 -39.46
CA LEU A 31 2.30 -13.58 -38.60
C LEU A 31 3.68 -14.25 -38.63
N VAL A 32 3.71 -15.58 -38.57
CA VAL A 32 4.96 -16.36 -38.66
C VAL A 32 5.61 -16.16 -40.02
N ASP A 33 4.84 -16.24 -41.10
CA ASP A 33 5.37 -16.10 -42.46
C ASP A 33 5.96 -14.71 -42.69
N ARG A 34 5.27 -13.65 -42.22
CA ARG A 34 5.80 -12.27 -42.22
C ARG A 34 7.04 -12.12 -41.35
N ALA A 35 7.07 -12.76 -40.18
CA ALA A 35 8.22 -12.72 -39.29
C ALA A 35 9.43 -13.42 -39.91
N VAL A 36 9.25 -14.57 -40.58
CA VAL A 36 10.32 -15.31 -41.26
C VAL A 36 10.86 -14.52 -42.43
N GLN A 37 9.99 -13.99 -43.28
CA GLN A 37 10.40 -13.16 -44.43
C GLN A 37 11.15 -11.91 -43.97
N TRP A 38 10.60 -11.16 -43.01
CA TRP A 38 11.26 -9.97 -42.46
C TRP A 38 12.58 -10.29 -41.77
N THR A 39 12.66 -11.39 -41.01
CA THR A 39 13.90 -11.80 -40.32
C THR A 39 14.97 -12.21 -41.32
N GLY A 40 14.60 -12.89 -42.42
CA GLY A 40 15.52 -13.21 -43.51
C GLY A 40 16.09 -11.96 -44.16
N GLU A 41 15.24 -10.97 -44.46
CA GLU A 41 15.64 -9.69 -45.06
C GLU A 41 16.42 -8.78 -44.09
N ASN A 42 16.12 -8.84 -42.79
CA ASN A 42 16.61 -7.90 -41.77
C ASN A 42 17.41 -8.59 -40.65
N TRP A 43 18.08 -9.70 -40.91
CA TRP A 43 18.71 -10.54 -39.88
C TRP A 43 19.64 -9.78 -38.92
N ARG A 44 20.35 -8.76 -39.41
CA ARG A 44 21.18 -7.86 -38.58
C ARG A 44 20.35 -7.05 -37.59
N GLN A 45 19.25 -6.45 -38.04
CA GLN A 45 18.35 -5.68 -37.17
C GLN A 45 17.58 -6.61 -36.21
N ALA A 46 17.22 -7.82 -36.67
CA ALA A 46 16.62 -8.84 -35.83
C ALA A 46 17.56 -9.27 -34.69
N LEU A 47 18.86 -9.45 -34.96
CA LEU A 47 19.86 -9.73 -33.93
C LEU A 47 20.06 -8.57 -32.96
N ILE A 48 20.10 -7.33 -33.44
CA ILE A 48 20.19 -6.14 -32.56
C ILE A 48 18.96 -6.06 -31.66
N GLY A 49 17.77 -6.28 -32.22
CA GLY A 49 16.51 -6.31 -31.47
C GLY A 49 16.49 -7.41 -30.42
N LEU A 50 16.91 -8.62 -30.78
CA LEU A 50 17.03 -9.75 -29.85
C LEU A 50 18.03 -9.45 -28.73
N GLY A 51 19.20 -8.90 -29.07
CA GLY A 51 20.21 -8.48 -28.10
C GLY A 51 19.68 -7.42 -27.13
N ALA A 52 18.93 -6.43 -27.63
CA ALA A 52 18.29 -5.41 -26.79
C ALA A 52 17.25 -6.02 -25.83
N VAL A 53 16.41 -6.93 -26.30
CA VAL A 53 15.42 -7.63 -25.47
C VAL A 53 16.10 -8.48 -24.39
N LEU A 54 17.15 -9.23 -24.75
CA LEU A 54 17.92 -10.03 -23.79
C LEU A 54 18.64 -9.16 -22.76
N ALA A 55 19.20 -8.02 -23.17
CA ALA A 55 19.81 -7.06 -22.25
C ALA A 55 18.79 -6.50 -21.25
N VAL A 56 17.60 -6.11 -21.72
CA VAL A 56 16.50 -5.66 -20.83
C VAL A 56 16.07 -6.78 -19.88
N ALA A 57 15.92 -8.01 -20.36
CA ALA A 57 15.55 -9.16 -19.54
C ALA A 57 16.62 -9.47 -18.46
N LEU A 58 17.90 -9.39 -18.81
CA LEU A 58 19.01 -9.56 -17.86
C LEU A 58 19.05 -8.46 -16.81
N VAL A 59 18.85 -7.20 -17.21
CA VAL A 59 18.75 -6.07 -16.27
C VAL A 59 17.55 -6.26 -15.34
N TRP A 60 16.38 -6.61 -15.88
CA TRP A 60 15.18 -6.89 -15.09
C TRP A 60 15.42 -8.02 -14.09
N TRP A 61 16.00 -9.14 -14.52
CA TRP A 61 16.34 -10.26 -13.64
C TRP A 61 17.34 -9.87 -12.56
N GLY A 62 18.42 -9.15 -12.93
CA GLY A 62 19.41 -8.67 -11.97
C GLY A 62 18.83 -7.72 -10.93
N VAL A 63 17.99 -6.77 -11.35
CA VAL A 63 17.30 -5.83 -10.46
C VAL A 63 16.33 -6.57 -9.53
N THR A 64 15.50 -7.47 -10.05
CA THR A 64 14.52 -8.21 -9.23
C THR A 64 15.19 -9.15 -8.23
N ALA A 65 16.25 -9.88 -8.63
CA ALA A 65 17.03 -10.73 -7.72
C ALA A 65 17.75 -9.91 -6.63
N TYR A 66 18.32 -8.76 -6.99
CA TYR A 66 18.96 -7.86 -6.03
C TYR A 66 17.97 -7.26 -5.03
N LEU A 67 16.81 -6.80 -5.51
CA LEU A 67 15.76 -6.26 -4.64
C LEU A 67 15.17 -7.34 -3.72
N GLY A 68 15.01 -8.58 -4.20
CA GLY A 68 14.57 -9.72 -3.41
C GLY A 68 15.51 -10.02 -2.24
N SER A 69 16.80 -10.24 -2.53
CA SER A 69 17.80 -10.52 -1.49
C SER A 69 17.94 -9.37 -0.48
N ARG A 70 17.80 -8.12 -0.94
CA ARG A 70 17.80 -6.95 -0.06
C ARG A 70 16.58 -6.90 0.87
N THR A 71 15.42 -7.34 0.39
CA THR A 71 14.18 -7.42 1.18
C THR A 71 14.27 -8.53 2.22
N ASP A 72 14.88 -9.67 1.89
CA ASP A 72 15.10 -10.78 2.82
C ASP A 72 16.05 -10.36 3.95
N ALA A 73 17.18 -9.73 3.59
CA ALA A 73 18.12 -9.19 4.57
C ALA A 73 17.49 -8.10 5.44
N ALA A 74 16.63 -7.24 4.86
CA ALA A 74 15.88 -6.24 5.62
C ALA A 74 14.89 -6.88 6.61
N SER A 75 14.26 -8.00 6.22
CA SER A 75 13.32 -8.75 7.06
C SER A 75 14.00 -9.36 8.28
N GLN A 76 15.22 -9.88 8.13
CA GLN A 76 16.01 -10.34 9.27
C GLN A 76 16.42 -9.17 10.17
N ALA A 77 16.91 -8.07 9.58
CA ALA A 77 17.38 -6.92 10.34
C ALA A 77 16.25 -6.22 11.13
N ILE A 78 15.04 -6.10 10.56
CA ILE A 78 13.89 -5.54 11.29
C ILE A 78 13.45 -6.49 12.41
N SER A 79 13.54 -7.80 12.22
CA SER A 79 13.22 -8.78 13.27
C SER A 79 14.14 -8.61 14.48
N THR A 80 15.45 -8.50 14.27
CA THR A 80 16.41 -8.20 15.36
C THR A 80 16.13 -6.86 16.04
N ALA A 81 15.72 -5.84 15.28
CA ALA A 81 15.36 -4.55 15.86
C ALA A 81 14.11 -4.64 16.75
N LEU A 82 13.10 -5.41 16.31
CA LEU A 82 11.88 -5.68 17.07
C LEU A 82 12.14 -6.54 18.30
N GLU A 83 13.04 -7.51 18.23
CA GLU A 83 13.49 -8.31 19.38
C GLU A 83 14.11 -7.39 20.45
N ALA A 84 14.97 -6.46 20.06
CA ALA A 84 15.51 -5.46 20.98
C ALA A 84 14.41 -4.56 21.54
N TYR A 85 13.49 -4.06 20.69
CA TYR A 85 12.41 -3.17 21.12
C TYR A 85 11.45 -3.81 22.13
N ASN A 86 11.15 -5.09 21.97
CA ASN A 86 10.22 -5.85 22.83
C ASN A 86 10.92 -6.64 23.95
N ALA A 87 12.24 -6.53 24.06
CA ALA A 87 13.00 -7.28 25.06
C ALA A 87 12.55 -6.92 26.48
N PRO A 88 12.49 -7.91 27.39
CA PRO A 88 12.15 -7.65 28.78
C PRO A 88 13.22 -6.80 29.46
N VAL A 89 12.79 -6.03 30.46
CA VAL A 89 13.65 -5.13 31.25
C VAL A 89 13.66 -5.54 32.72
N GLY A 90 14.82 -5.40 33.35
CA GLY A 90 14.98 -5.63 34.79
C GLY A 90 14.78 -7.09 35.24
N SER A 91 14.46 -7.26 36.51
CA SER A 91 14.33 -8.57 37.17
C SER A 91 13.08 -9.36 36.76
N ALA A 92 12.14 -8.73 36.04
CA ALA A 92 10.96 -9.38 35.48
C ALA A 92 11.27 -10.15 34.17
N ALA A 93 12.52 -10.08 33.68
CA ALA A 93 12.93 -10.81 32.48
C ALA A 93 13.01 -12.33 32.75
N PRO A 94 12.40 -13.17 31.88
CA PRO A 94 12.59 -14.61 31.92
C PRO A 94 14.08 -14.97 31.86
N ALA A 95 14.50 -15.99 32.61
CA ALA A 95 15.90 -16.40 32.70
C ALA A 95 16.47 -16.90 31.35
N ASP A 96 15.59 -17.40 30.47
CA ASP A 96 15.88 -17.89 29.13
C ASP A 96 15.79 -16.81 28.04
N ALA A 97 15.50 -15.56 28.41
CA ALA A 97 15.45 -14.45 27.46
C ALA A 97 16.84 -14.23 26.82
N LYS A 98 16.91 -14.46 25.50
CA LYS A 98 18.14 -14.30 24.70
C LYS A 98 18.63 -12.86 24.64
N VAL A 99 17.69 -11.90 24.66
CA VAL A 99 17.96 -10.46 24.68
C VAL A 99 17.19 -9.85 25.84
N ARG A 100 17.87 -9.12 26.71
CA ARG A 100 17.30 -8.41 27.85
C ARG A 100 18.14 -7.19 28.18
N PHE A 101 17.53 -6.17 28.79
CA PHE A 101 18.21 -4.93 29.15
C PHE A 101 18.00 -4.62 30.64
N ALA A 102 18.91 -3.86 31.25
CA ALA A 102 18.76 -3.49 32.65
C ALA A 102 17.66 -2.45 32.82
N THR A 103 17.56 -1.51 31.88
CA THR A 103 16.57 -0.42 31.90
C THR A 103 15.84 -0.29 30.57
N ASP A 104 14.69 0.37 30.61
CA ASP A 104 13.91 0.74 29.44
C ASP A 104 14.70 1.67 28.50
N ALA A 105 15.44 2.62 29.06
CA ALA A 105 16.29 3.54 28.32
C ALA A 105 17.35 2.81 27.48
N GLU A 106 18.02 1.80 28.07
CA GLU A 106 18.98 0.96 27.35
C GLU A 106 18.32 0.15 26.24
N ARG A 107 17.16 -0.45 26.51
CA ARG A 107 16.37 -1.19 25.52
C ARG A 107 16.03 -0.31 24.32
N LEU A 108 15.45 0.86 24.58
CA LEU A 108 15.05 1.80 23.53
C LEU A 108 16.26 2.34 22.77
N ALA A 109 17.41 2.57 23.42
CA ALA A 109 18.63 2.98 22.74
C ALA A 109 19.19 1.89 21.80
N ALA A 110 19.18 0.63 22.23
CA ALA A 110 19.57 -0.50 21.39
C ALA A 110 18.62 -0.69 20.20
N ALA A 111 17.31 -0.64 20.45
CA ALA A 111 16.28 -0.72 19.42
C ALA A 111 16.41 0.42 18.40
N GLU A 112 16.58 1.66 18.86
CA GLU A 112 16.75 2.83 18.00
C GLU A 112 17.98 2.68 17.08
N LYS A 113 19.11 2.22 17.61
CA LYS A 113 20.32 1.95 16.83
C LYS A 113 20.03 0.91 15.73
N ALA A 114 19.32 -0.16 16.08
CA ALA A 114 18.94 -1.21 15.13
C ALA A 114 17.99 -0.68 14.04
N PHE A 115 16.92 0.03 14.40
CA PHE A 115 15.99 0.63 13.44
C PHE A 115 16.66 1.68 12.54
N LYS A 116 17.55 2.53 13.07
CA LYS A 116 18.36 3.46 12.25
C LYS A 116 19.23 2.71 11.24
N SER A 117 19.79 1.56 11.63
CA SER A 117 20.53 0.69 10.72
C SER A 117 19.63 0.12 9.62
N VAL A 118 18.45 -0.40 9.98
CA VAL A 118 17.49 -0.92 9.00
C VAL A 118 17.11 0.16 8.00
N ARG A 119 16.72 1.34 8.48
CA ARG A 119 16.31 2.46 7.65
C ARG A 119 17.39 2.92 6.69
N SER A 120 18.63 3.04 7.16
CA SER A 120 19.75 3.53 6.34
C SER A 120 20.23 2.49 5.33
N ARG A 121 20.38 1.23 5.74
CA ARG A 121 20.92 0.15 4.90
C ARG A 121 19.90 -0.41 3.94
N TYR A 122 18.62 -0.47 4.30
CA TYR A 122 17.56 -1.05 3.48
C TYR A 122 16.56 0.00 3.01
N ARG A 123 17.06 1.20 2.67
CA ARG A 123 16.25 2.25 2.04
C ARG A 123 15.41 1.68 0.90
N PHE A 124 14.17 2.18 0.78
CA PHE A 124 13.17 1.78 -0.22
C PHE A 124 12.53 0.40 -0.03
N THR A 125 12.88 -0.32 1.03
CA THR A 125 12.15 -1.53 1.43
C THR A 125 10.95 -1.19 2.33
N PRO A 126 9.89 -2.01 2.36
CA PRO A 126 8.81 -1.87 3.34
C PRO A 126 9.32 -1.85 4.79
N GLN A 127 10.33 -2.64 5.10
CA GLN A 127 10.95 -2.75 6.42
C GLN A 127 11.60 -1.44 6.86
N ALA A 128 12.15 -0.65 5.93
CA ALA A 128 12.67 0.68 6.25
C ALA A 128 11.55 1.67 6.64
N LYS A 129 10.35 1.56 6.06
CA LYS A 129 9.19 2.37 6.49
C LYS A 129 8.72 1.95 7.89
N VAL A 130 8.65 0.66 8.15
CA VAL A 130 8.34 0.12 9.49
C VAL A 130 9.37 0.60 10.51
N ALA A 131 10.66 0.56 10.18
CA ALA A 131 11.71 1.09 11.04
C ALA A 131 11.53 2.58 11.34
N GLU A 132 11.14 3.41 10.35
CA GLU A 132 10.84 4.83 10.58
C GLU A 132 9.64 5.02 11.52
N LEU A 133 8.60 4.18 11.42
CA LEU A 133 7.45 4.23 12.33
C LEU A 133 7.89 3.98 13.78
N PHE A 134 8.66 2.92 14.03
CA PHE A 134 9.18 2.64 15.37
C PHE A 134 10.17 3.71 15.87
N LEU A 135 10.94 4.34 14.99
CA LEU A 135 11.77 5.50 15.37
C LEU A 135 10.93 6.68 15.83
N ALA A 136 9.73 6.88 15.24
CA ALA A 136 8.78 7.87 15.72
C ALA A 136 8.20 7.50 17.09
N HIS A 137 7.84 6.24 17.31
CA HIS A 137 7.37 5.75 18.62
C HIS A 137 8.44 5.93 19.71
N ILE A 138 9.69 5.55 19.43
CA ILE A 138 10.80 5.75 20.38
C ILE A 138 11.00 7.24 20.70
N ALA A 139 10.87 8.13 19.71
CA ALA A 139 10.95 9.56 19.96
C ALA A 139 9.81 10.03 20.89
N ALA A 140 8.58 9.57 20.64
CA ALA A 140 7.43 9.88 21.49
C ALA A 140 7.59 9.33 22.92
N ASP A 141 8.06 8.09 23.08
CA ASP A 141 8.30 7.43 24.37
C ASP A 141 9.34 8.19 25.22
N ARG A 142 10.29 8.88 24.57
CA ARG A 142 11.27 9.75 25.22
C ARG A 142 10.77 11.17 25.49
N GLY A 143 9.54 11.47 25.12
CA GLY A 143 8.94 12.81 25.24
C GLY A 143 9.37 13.79 24.13
N ASP A 144 10.13 13.34 23.13
CA ASP A 144 10.47 14.16 21.96
C ASP A 144 9.33 14.11 20.93
N ILE A 145 8.19 14.70 21.31
CA ILE A 145 6.99 14.77 20.48
C ILE A 145 7.23 15.52 19.16
N PRO A 146 7.99 16.62 19.10
CA PRO A 146 8.31 17.28 17.84
C PRO A 146 9.00 16.35 16.83
N GLU A 147 9.99 15.57 17.27
CA GLU A 147 10.67 14.60 16.40
C GLU A 147 9.73 13.46 15.97
N ALA A 148 8.88 12.97 16.89
CA ALA A 148 7.87 11.96 16.55
C ALA A 148 6.93 12.45 15.44
N ILE A 149 6.37 13.65 15.58
CA ILE A 149 5.50 14.29 14.58
C ILE A 149 6.22 14.44 13.24
N ARG A 150 7.50 14.88 13.25
CA ARG A 150 8.30 15.03 12.03
C ARG A 150 8.44 13.70 11.29
N ARG A 151 8.81 12.62 12.00
CA ARG A 151 8.98 11.28 11.43
C ARG A 151 7.68 10.69 10.89
N LEU A 152 6.59 10.82 11.64
CA LEU A 152 5.26 10.37 11.19
C LEU A 152 4.81 11.13 9.95
N GLY A 153 5.05 12.44 9.90
CA GLY A 153 4.80 13.28 8.73
C GLY A 153 5.58 12.84 7.49
N GLU A 154 6.84 12.42 7.64
CA GLU A 154 7.64 11.87 6.55
C GLU A 154 7.01 10.60 5.97
N ILE A 155 6.52 9.68 6.81
CA ILE A 155 5.83 8.47 6.35
C ILE A 155 4.50 8.84 5.67
N ALA A 156 3.72 9.72 6.30
CA ALA A 156 2.41 10.19 5.83
C ALA A 156 2.49 10.99 4.51
N SER A 157 3.66 11.54 4.17
CA SER A 157 3.86 12.30 2.92
C SER A 157 3.65 11.48 1.64
N SER A 158 3.76 10.15 1.73
CA SER A 158 3.59 9.24 0.56
C SER A 158 2.17 9.12 0.04
N ARG A 159 1.16 9.64 0.77
CA ARG A 159 -0.26 9.71 0.35
C ARG A 159 -0.81 8.42 -0.28
N SER A 160 -0.51 7.28 0.35
CA SER A 160 -0.94 5.96 -0.12
C SER A 160 -1.80 5.22 0.91
N SER A 161 -2.53 4.19 0.48
CA SER A 161 -3.30 3.29 1.36
C SER A 161 -2.44 2.22 2.06
N ASP A 162 -1.11 2.34 1.99
CA ASP A 162 -0.16 1.45 2.65
C ASP A 162 -0.45 1.39 4.17
N PRO A 163 -0.53 0.19 4.78
CA PRO A 163 -0.84 0.06 6.21
C PRO A 163 0.08 0.87 7.13
N VAL A 164 1.38 0.98 6.80
CA VAL A 164 2.34 1.75 7.61
C VAL A 164 2.04 3.24 7.54
N VAL A 165 1.61 3.71 6.37
CA VAL A 165 1.20 5.11 6.15
C VAL A 165 -0.07 5.42 6.91
N ARG A 166 -1.04 4.49 6.91
CA ARG A 166 -2.27 4.60 7.68
C ARG A 166 -1.98 4.69 9.18
N LEU A 167 -1.14 3.79 9.71
CA LEU A 167 -0.72 3.81 11.11
C LEU A 167 -0.02 5.12 11.47
N ALA A 168 0.93 5.56 10.64
CA ALA A 168 1.63 6.82 10.87
C ALA A 168 0.66 8.03 10.88
N MET A 169 -0.34 8.03 10.01
CA MET A 169 -1.37 9.08 9.98
C MET A 169 -2.22 9.08 11.26
N LEU A 170 -2.62 7.91 11.76
CA LEU A 170 -3.39 7.80 13.01
C LEU A 170 -2.58 8.30 14.22
N ASP A 171 -1.31 7.91 14.31
CA ASP A 171 -0.42 8.38 15.38
C ASP A 171 -0.19 9.89 15.28
N LEU A 172 -0.04 10.42 14.05
CA LEU A 172 0.12 11.85 13.81
C LEU A 172 -1.12 12.64 14.24
N ILE A 173 -2.32 12.12 13.96
CA ILE A 173 -3.58 12.72 14.41
C ILE A 173 -3.61 12.79 15.93
N ARG A 174 -3.36 11.66 16.60
CA ARG A 174 -3.35 11.59 18.06
C ARG A 174 -2.38 12.60 18.66
N LEU A 175 -1.11 12.57 18.24
CA LEU A 175 -0.09 13.45 18.81
C LEU A 175 -0.38 14.94 18.57
N ARG A 176 -0.94 15.31 17.41
CA ARG A 176 -1.29 16.70 17.13
C ARG A 176 -2.54 17.13 17.89
N VAL A 177 -3.56 16.28 18.02
CA VAL A 177 -4.75 16.57 18.81
C VAL A 177 -4.38 16.76 20.29
N ASP A 178 -3.56 15.87 20.85
CA ASP A 178 -3.08 15.96 22.25
C ASP A 178 -2.30 17.27 22.51
N ARG A 179 -1.72 17.87 21.47
CA ARG A 179 -1.01 19.17 21.52
C ARG A 179 -1.89 20.38 21.21
N GLY A 180 -3.19 20.20 20.99
CA GLY A 180 -4.09 21.27 20.56
C GLY A 180 -3.86 21.74 19.11
N GLU A 181 -3.14 20.96 18.31
CA GLU A 181 -2.85 21.24 16.90
C GLU A 181 -3.86 20.55 15.95
N GLY A 182 -4.95 19.98 16.48
CA GLY A 182 -5.93 19.22 15.70
C GLY A 182 -6.51 19.99 14.51
N MET A 183 -6.73 21.30 14.67
CA MET A 183 -7.23 22.17 13.59
C MET A 183 -6.32 22.22 12.35
N GLN A 184 -5.02 21.95 12.50
CA GLN A 184 -4.09 21.91 11.36
C GLN A 184 -4.32 20.70 10.44
N LEU A 185 -5.06 19.69 10.90
CA LEU A 185 -5.35 18.46 10.18
C LEU A 185 -6.69 18.47 9.44
N VAL A 186 -7.54 19.47 9.68
CA VAL A 186 -8.93 19.50 9.16
C VAL A 186 -8.98 19.34 7.64
N SER A 187 -8.23 20.15 6.89
CA SER A 187 -8.24 20.08 5.42
C SER A 187 -7.80 18.71 4.89
N GLU A 188 -6.85 18.08 5.58
CA GLU A 188 -6.31 16.79 5.22
C GLU A 188 -7.33 15.66 5.48
N LEU A 189 -7.98 15.69 6.65
CA LEU A 189 -9.01 14.75 7.04
C LEU A 189 -10.28 14.91 6.19
N GLU A 190 -10.64 16.13 5.80
CA GLU A 190 -11.72 16.39 4.85
C GLU A 190 -11.45 15.75 3.48
N ALA A 191 -10.21 15.85 2.99
CA ALA A 191 -9.81 15.18 1.75
C ALA A 191 -9.92 13.65 1.86
N MET A 192 -9.53 13.07 3.00
CA MET A 192 -9.68 11.63 3.27
C MET A 192 -11.14 11.21 3.39
N ALA A 193 -11.97 11.96 4.12
CA ALA A 193 -13.41 11.72 4.26
C ALA A 193 -14.15 11.81 2.91
N ALA A 194 -13.69 12.70 2.02
CA ALA A 194 -14.17 12.83 0.66
C ALA A 194 -13.64 11.74 -0.30
N GLY A 195 -12.75 10.85 0.16
CA GLY A 195 -12.13 9.80 -0.66
C GLY A 195 -11.10 10.32 -1.67
N LYS A 196 -10.64 11.57 -1.53
CA LYS A 196 -9.61 12.17 -2.38
C LYS A 196 -8.19 11.85 -1.91
N ASP A 197 -8.06 11.33 -0.70
CA ASP A 197 -6.80 10.93 -0.09
C ASP A 197 -6.92 9.54 0.54
N PRO A 198 -6.13 8.54 0.09
CA PRO A 198 -6.34 7.14 0.48
C PRO A 198 -5.68 6.75 1.81
N ARG A 199 -5.02 7.69 2.51
CA ARG A 199 -4.25 7.40 3.73
C ARG A 199 -5.08 6.87 4.88
N LEU A 200 -6.31 7.34 5.02
CA LEU A 200 -7.30 6.77 5.94
C LEU A 200 -8.55 6.31 5.16
N PRO A 201 -9.25 5.28 5.62
CA PRO A 201 -10.58 5.00 5.13
C PRO A 201 -11.53 6.16 5.52
N ARG A 202 -12.59 6.35 4.71
CA ARG A 202 -13.44 7.55 4.81
C ARG A 202 -14.15 7.68 6.15
N ASP A 203 -14.64 6.56 6.70
CA ASP A 203 -15.27 6.48 8.01
C ASP A 203 -14.31 6.86 9.14
N VAL A 204 -13.08 6.36 9.10
CA VAL A 204 -12.03 6.69 10.08
C VAL A 204 -11.70 8.18 10.03
N ALA A 205 -11.59 8.76 8.83
CA ALA A 205 -11.36 10.19 8.66
C ALA A 205 -12.54 11.04 9.18
N LEU A 206 -13.79 10.63 8.90
CA LEU A 206 -14.98 11.30 9.41
C LEU A 206 -15.02 11.28 10.95
N PHE A 207 -14.67 10.15 11.56
CA PHE A 207 -14.65 10.00 13.01
C PHE A 207 -13.64 10.95 13.67
N HIS A 208 -12.39 10.94 13.23
CA HIS A 208 -11.36 11.82 13.79
C HIS A 208 -11.62 13.30 13.51
N LEU A 209 -12.16 13.63 12.33
CA LEU A 209 -12.57 15.01 12.03
C LEU A 209 -13.68 15.48 12.99
N ALA A 210 -14.65 14.61 13.30
CA ALA A 210 -15.70 14.91 14.27
C ALA A 210 -15.14 15.12 15.68
N GLN A 211 -14.19 14.29 16.11
CA GLN A 211 -13.51 14.44 17.41
C GLN A 211 -12.78 15.78 17.53
N ILE A 212 -12.09 16.20 16.45
CA ILE A 212 -11.43 17.52 16.41
C ILE A 212 -12.47 18.63 16.60
N TRP A 213 -13.55 18.65 15.82
CA TRP A 213 -14.58 19.68 15.96
C TRP A 213 -15.27 19.69 17.34
N GLN A 214 -15.43 18.52 17.95
CA GLN A 214 -15.96 18.40 19.30
C GLN A 214 -15.01 19.00 20.34
N HIS A 215 -13.70 18.73 20.23
CA HIS A 215 -12.68 19.31 21.10
C HIS A 215 -12.61 20.85 20.97
N GLU A 216 -12.87 21.37 19.77
CA GLU A 216 -12.91 22.81 19.47
C GLU A 216 -14.23 23.49 19.88
N GLY A 217 -15.10 22.80 20.63
CA GLY A 217 -16.35 23.37 21.12
C GLY A 217 -17.39 23.60 20.02
N LYS A 218 -17.31 22.88 18.89
CA LYS A 218 -18.27 22.93 17.79
C LYS A 218 -19.05 21.61 17.68
N PRO A 219 -19.92 21.29 18.67
CA PRO A 219 -20.63 20.01 18.72
C PRO A 219 -21.59 19.82 17.54
N GLU A 220 -22.17 20.89 16.98
CA GLU A 220 -23.04 20.80 15.81
C GLU A 220 -22.29 20.32 14.55
N GLU A 221 -21.06 20.79 14.33
CA GLU A 221 -20.24 20.35 13.21
C GLU A 221 -19.77 18.90 13.39
N ALA A 222 -19.39 18.54 14.63
CA ALA A 222 -19.09 17.16 14.97
C ALA A 222 -20.29 16.23 14.73
N ALA A 223 -21.49 16.62 15.14
CA ALA A 223 -22.72 15.85 14.95
C ALA A 223 -23.03 15.62 13.46
N LYS A 224 -22.82 16.61 12.58
CA LYS A 224 -22.98 16.41 11.13
C LYS A 224 -22.07 15.30 10.59
N LEU A 225 -20.83 15.23 11.09
CA LEU A 225 -19.84 14.24 10.66
C LEU A 225 -20.11 12.85 11.23
N TYR A 226 -20.45 12.73 12.51
CA TYR A 226 -20.87 11.47 13.10
C TYR A 226 -22.12 10.92 12.40
N ARG A 227 -23.10 11.77 12.04
CA ARG A 227 -24.29 11.35 11.28
C ARG A 227 -23.92 10.76 9.93
N LYS A 228 -23.06 11.44 9.17
CA LYS A 228 -22.52 10.94 7.89
C LYS A 228 -21.82 9.60 8.05
N LEU A 229 -21.08 9.40 9.13
CA LEU A 229 -20.43 8.13 9.45
C LEU A 229 -21.46 7.02 9.65
N VAL A 230 -22.42 7.24 10.55
CA VAL A 230 -23.43 6.24 10.93
C VAL A 230 -24.33 5.85 9.75
N GLU A 231 -24.72 6.81 8.92
CA GLU A 231 -25.59 6.58 7.75
C GLU A 231 -24.82 5.96 6.57
N GLY A 232 -23.57 6.39 6.35
CA GLY A 232 -22.79 6.00 5.18
C GLY A 232 -21.94 4.74 5.34
N PHE A 233 -21.66 4.32 6.58
CA PHE A 233 -20.69 3.27 6.88
C PHE A 233 -21.24 2.31 7.96
N PRO A 234 -22.20 1.42 7.60
CA PRO A 234 -22.84 0.51 8.54
C PRO A 234 -21.86 -0.46 9.21
N ASP A 235 -20.78 -0.86 8.51
CA ASP A 235 -19.77 -1.80 9.00
C ASP A 235 -18.57 -1.10 9.66
N SER A 236 -18.63 0.22 9.87
CA SER A 236 -17.52 0.94 10.49
C SER A 236 -17.34 0.52 11.96
N PRO A 237 -16.11 0.24 12.42
CA PRO A 237 -15.86 -0.04 13.84
C PRO A 237 -16.16 1.18 14.74
N TYR A 238 -16.24 2.38 14.17
CA TYR A 238 -16.54 3.62 14.89
C TYR A 238 -18.04 3.94 14.96
N ARG A 239 -18.90 3.13 14.34
CA ARG A 239 -20.33 3.44 14.22
C ARG A 239 -21.03 3.53 15.57
N GLU A 240 -20.80 2.58 16.46
CA GLU A 240 -21.45 2.56 17.78
C GLU A 240 -21.04 3.78 18.62
N GLU A 241 -19.75 4.10 18.65
CA GLU A 241 -19.28 5.30 19.36
C GLU A 241 -19.85 6.57 18.72
N ALA A 242 -19.86 6.68 17.39
CA ALA A 242 -20.45 7.83 16.70
C ALA A 242 -21.95 8.00 17.03
N GLN A 243 -22.71 6.92 17.18
CA GLN A 243 -24.11 6.95 17.61
C GLN A 243 -24.25 7.47 19.04
N GLN A 244 -23.41 7.00 19.96
CA GLN A 244 -23.40 7.47 21.35
C GLN A 244 -23.07 8.98 21.41
N ARG A 245 -22.06 9.42 20.65
CA ARG A 245 -21.65 10.84 20.57
C ARG A 245 -22.78 11.71 20.03
N LEU A 246 -23.49 11.26 18.99
CA LEU A 246 -24.66 11.94 18.45
C LEU A 246 -25.76 12.12 19.49
N ALA A 247 -26.07 11.08 20.26
CA ALA A 247 -27.09 11.13 21.29
C ALA A 247 -26.70 12.09 22.43
N SER A 248 -25.40 12.24 22.73
CA SER A 248 -24.91 13.16 23.77
C SER A 248 -24.78 14.62 23.32
N ALA A 249 -24.85 14.90 22.01
CA ALA A 249 -24.67 16.23 21.43
C ALA A 249 -25.99 16.95 21.11
N LEU A 250 -27.12 16.24 21.25
CA LEU A 250 -28.50 16.75 21.12
C LEU A 250 -29.06 17.06 22.51
#